data_AF-A0A367LV98-F1
#
_entry.id   AF-A0A367LV98-F1
#
_cell.length_a   1.000
_cell.length_b   1.000
_cell.length_c   1.000
_cell.angle_alpha   90.00
_cell.angle_beta   90.00
_cell.angle_gamma   90.00
#
_symmetry.space_group_name_H-M   'P 1'
#
loop_
_entity.id
_entity.type
_entity.pdbx_description
1 polymer ?
#
loop_
_entity_poly.entity_id
_entity_poly.type
_entity_poly.pdbx_seq_one_letter_code
_entity_poly.pdbx_strand_id
1 'polypeptide(L)'
;GRRIAYVSFEQKRPRIFIQYVDTGRREQITNFEGLNGAPAFSPDGNRLAFVLSRDGNPEIYVMDLGSRALRRLTNNLAIDTEPFWGKDGSTLYFTSDRGGKPQIYKM
;
A
#
# COMPACT_ATOMS: atom_id res chain seq x y z
N GLY A 1 3.99 8.73 15.53
CA GLY A 1 4.98 7.96 14.74
C GLY A 1 6.03 8.91 14.20
N ARG A 2 7.22 8.42 13.81
CA ARG A 2 8.33 9.25 13.25
C ARG A 2 8.31 9.36 11.71
N ARG A 3 7.41 8.63 11.06
CA ARG A 3 7.30 8.53 9.60
C ARG A 3 5.86 8.73 9.17
N ILE A 4 5.67 9.36 8.02
CA ILE A 4 4.38 9.50 7.33
C ILE A 4 4.54 8.86 5.95
N ALA A 5 3.59 8.01 5.56
CA ALA A 5 3.49 7.52 4.18
C ALA A 5 2.35 8.25 3.48
N TYR A 6 2.59 8.72 2.26
CA TYR A 6 1.61 9.49 1.50
C TYR A 6 1.82 9.34 -0.01
N VAL A 7 0.80 9.69 -0.77
CA VAL A 7 0.85 9.75 -2.23
C VAL A 7 1.18 11.17 -2.67
N SER A 8 2.15 11.32 -3.56
CA SER A 8 2.43 12.59 -4.25
C SER A 8 2.23 12.44 -5.76
N PHE A 9 1.72 13.51 -6.38
CA PHE A 9 1.55 13.65 -7.82
C PHE A 9 2.55 14.64 -8.44
N GLU A 10 3.58 15.06 -7.69
CA GLU A 10 4.53 16.10 -8.10
C GLU A 10 5.27 15.77 -9.43
N GLN A 11 5.39 14.50 -9.77
CA GLN A 11 5.99 14.01 -11.02
C GLN A 11 4.95 13.57 -12.05
N LYS A 12 3.73 14.13 -11.98
CA LYS A 12 2.56 13.85 -12.84
C LYS A 12 1.97 12.43 -12.76
N ARG A 13 2.66 11.50 -12.09
CA ARG A 13 2.19 10.14 -11.79
C ARG A 13 2.12 9.94 -10.27
N PRO A 14 1.10 9.24 -9.74
CA PRO A 14 1.02 8.96 -8.32
C PRO A 14 2.21 8.09 -7.90
N ARG A 15 2.86 8.45 -6.79
CA ARG A 15 3.92 7.66 -6.16
C ARG A 15 3.77 7.72 -4.66
N ILE A 16 4.12 6.63 -3.99
CA ILE A 16 4.15 6.58 -2.53
C ILE A 16 5.53 7.03 -2.06
N PHE A 17 5.53 7.93 -1.09
CA PHE A 17 6.71 8.38 -0.38
C PHE A 17 6.58 8.09 1.12
N ILE A 18 7.71 7.87 1.77
CA ILE A 18 7.85 7.94 3.22
C ILE A 18 8.65 9.19 3.55
N GLN A 19 8.13 10.01 4.47
CA GLN A 19 8.84 11.17 5.01
C GLN A 19 9.08 10.98 6.50
N TYR A 20 10.32 11.24 6.92
CA TYR A 20 10.76 11.27 8.31
C TYR A 20 10.44 12.65 8.89
N VAL A 21 9.63 12.68 9.94
CA VAL A 21 9.04 13.92 10.48
C VAL A 21 10.07 14.80 11.17
N ASP A 22 11.08 14.19 11.79
CA ASP A 22 12.15 14.84 12.54
C ASP A 22 13.19 15.54 11.65
N THR A 23 13.55 14.91 10.54
CA THR A 23 14.63 15.35 9.64
C THR A 23 14.12 16.00 8.36
N GLY A 24 12.85 15.80 8.02
CA GLY A 24 12.31 16.14 6.71
C GLY A 24 12.82 15.25 5.58
N ARG A 25 13.69 14.26 5.87
CA ARG A 25 14.18 13.31 4.87
C ARG A 25 13.00 12.61 4.22
N ARG A 26 13.04 12.52 2.89
CA ARG A 26 11.99 11.88 2.08
C ARG A 26 12.57 10.75 1.27
N GLU A 27 11.78 9.70 1.13
CA GLU A 27 12.14 8.47 0.44
C GLU A 27 11.02 8.04 -0.49
N GLN A 28 11.34 7.82 -1.76
CA GLN A 28 10.37 7.28 -2.72
C GLN A 28 10.28 5.76 -2.56
N ILE A 29 9.07 5.24 -2.39
CA ILE A 29 8.82 3.81 -2.17
C ILE A 29 8.36 3.13 -3.45
N THR A 30 7.54 3.80 -4.25
CA THR A 30 7.01 3.22 -5.49
C THR A 30 7.25 4.11 -6.70
N ASN A 31 7.37 3.46 -7.86
CA ASN A 31 7.47 4.10 -9.17
C ASN A 31 6.95 3.15 -10.25
N PHE A 32 5.78 2.55 -10.03
CA PHE A 32 5.17 1.65 -11.00
C PHE A 32 4.19 2.42 -11.89
N GLU A 33 3.91 1.89 -13.07
CA GLU A 33 2.85 2.45 -13.91
C GLU A 33 1.47 2.24 -13.27
N GLY A 34 0.52 3.09 -13.66
CA GLY A 34 -0.83 3.07 -13.11
C GLY A 34 -0.93 3.65 -11.70
N LEU A 35 -1.89 3.14 -10.92
CA LEU A 35 -2.15 3.57 -9.55
C LEU A 35 -1.04 3.10 -8.61
N ASN A 36 -0.66 4.00 -7.71
CA ASN A 36 0.23 3.74 -6.59
C ASN A 36 -0.37 4.47 -5.39
N GLY A 37 -1.04 3.78 -4.47
CA GLY A 37 -1.87 4.45 -3.48
C GLY A 37 -2.16 3.69 -2.19
N ALA A 38 -2.93 4.34 -1.33
CA ALA A 38 -3.43 3.83 -0.05
C ALA A 38 -2.35 3.12 0.82
N PRO A 39 -1.24 3.79 1.18
CA PRO A 39 -0.20 3.17 1.99
C PRO A 39 -0.64 3.00 3.45
N ALA A 40 -0.35 1.84 4.03
CA ALA A 40 -0.58 1.52 5.43
C ALA A 40 0.62 0.78 6.04
N PHE A 41 1.19 1.35 7.10
CA PHE A 41 2.26 0.68 7.86
C PHE A 41 1.70 -0.50 8.64
N SER A 42 2.46 -1.59 8.65
CA SER A 42 2.28 -2.66 9.63
C SER A 42 2.57 -2.16 11.06
N PRO A 43 2.03 -2.80 12.11
CA PRO A 43 2.16 -2.31 13.49
C PRO A 43 3.61 -2.20 13.98
N ASP A 44 4.48 -3.12 13.53
CA ASP A 44 5.92 -3.09 13.83
C ASP A 44 6.68 -2.04 12.99
N GLY A 45 6.03 -1.48 11.97
CA GLY A 45 6.57 -0.48 11.06
C GLY A 45 7.62 -1.02 10.08
N ASN A 46 7.79 -2.34 9.95
CA ASN A 46 8.79 -2.95 9.07
C ASN A 46 8.26 -3.19 7.65
N ARG A 47 6.94 -3.33 7.50
CA ARG A 47 6.27 -3.51 6.21
C ARG A 47 5.30 -2.38 5.90
N LEU A 48 5.12 -2.12 4.62
CA LEU A 48 4.11 -1.21 4.09
C LEU A 48 3.17 -1.99 3.16
N ALA A 49 1.88 -2.00 3.48
CA ALA A 49 0.84 -2.42 2.54
C ALA A 49 0.42 -1.23 1.69
N PHE A 50 0.10 -1.45 0.42
CA PHE A 50 -0.38 -0.42 -0.49
C PHE A 50 -1.02 -1.04 -1.73
N VAL A 51 -1.61 -0.19 -2.56
CA VAL A 51 -2.30 -0.58 -3.78
C VAL A 51 -1.44 -0.25 -4.99
N LEU A 52 -1.27 -1.22 -5.89
CA LEU A 52 -0.76 -0.97 -7.23
C LEU A 52 -1.77 -1.47 -8.27
N SER A 53 -1.85 -0.78 -9.42
CA SER A 53 -2.55 -1.32 -10.61
C SER A 53 -1.61 -1.75 -11.72
N ARG A 54 -0.34 -2.00 -11.39
CA ARG A 54 0.74 -2.30 -12.35
C ARG A 54 0.52 -3.57 -13.17
N ASP A 55 -0.31 -4.48 -12.66
CA ASP A 55 -0.59 -5.77 -13.27
C ASP A 55 -2.03 -5.85 -13.85
N GLY A 56 -2.66 -4.70 -14.13
CA GLY A 56 -3.97 -4.60 -14.79
C GLY A 56 -5.01 -3.86 -13.95
N ASN A 57 -5.48 -4.50 -12.88
CA ASN A 57 -6.46 -3.95 -11.92
C ASN A 57 -5.78 -3.58 -10.58
N PRO A 58 -6.43 -2.76 -9.72
CA PRO A 58 -5.91 -2.43 -8.39
C PRO A 58 -5.88 -3.65 -7.48
N GLU A 59 -4.70 -3.92 -6.93
CA GLU A 59 -4.42 -5.08 -6.08
C GLU A 59 -3.61 -4.67 -4.85
N ILE A 60 -3.70 -5.45 -3.77
CA ILE A 60 -2.95 -5.24 -2.54
C ILE A 60 -1.54 -5.84 -2.69
N TYR A 61 -0.54 -5.03 -2.39
CA TYR A 61 0.85 -5.44 -2.27
C TYR A 61 1.37 -5.12 -0.88
N VAL A 62 2.38 -5.88 -0.47
CA VAL A 62 3.16 -5.59 0.73
C VAL A 62 4.64 -5.53 0.36
N MET A 63 5.32 -4.48 0.82
CA MET A 63 6.76 -4.34 0.74
C MET A 63 7.39 -4.44 2.12
N ASP A 64 8.45 -5.22 2.23
CA ASP A 64 9.40 -5.13 3.34
C ASP A 64 10.29 -3.90 3.15
N LEU A 65 10.31 -3.00 4.14
CA LEU A 65 10.94 -1.69 3.97
C LEU A 65 12.47 -1.76 4.02
N GLY A 66 13.05 -2.77 4.69
CA GLY A 66 14.48 -2.94 4.81
C GLY A 66 15.10 -3.60 3.58
N SER A 67 14.52 -4.72 3.14
CA SER A 67 14.99 -5.50 1.98
C SER A 67 14.44 -5.01 0.64
N ARG A 68 13.41 -4.17 0.63
CA ARG A 68 12.63 -3.77 -0.57
C ARG A 68 11.90 -4.93 -1.25
N ALA A 69 11.82 -6.11 -0.62
CA ALA A 69 11.10 -7.24 -1.17
C ALA A 69 9.60 -6.90 -1.31
N LEU A 70 9.07 -7.04 -2.53
CA LEU A 70 7.69 -6.75 -2.88
C LEU A 70 6.91 -8.05 -3.11
N ARG A 71 5.72 -8.17 -2.50
CA ARG A 71 4.83 -9.32 -2.68
C ARG A 71 3.41 -8.86 -3.01
N ARG A 72 2.83 -9.41 -4.08
CA ARG A 72 1.40 -9.26 -4.41
C ARG A 72 0.59 -10.20 -3.52
N LEU A 73 -0.46 -9.70 -2.88
CA LEU A 73 -1.30 -10.48 -1.94
C LEU A 73 -2.62 -10.92 -2.55
N THR A 74 -3.18 -10.10 -3.43
CA THR A 74 -4.44 -10.38 -4.11
C THR A 74 -4.20 -10.53 -5.61
N ASN A 75 -4.92 -11.44 -6.25
CA ASN A 75 -4.84 -11.67 -7.69
C ASN A 75 -6.19 -12.15 -8.22
N ASN A 76 -7.03 -11.20 -8.61
CA ASN A 76 -8.37 -11.46 -9.12
C ASN A 76 -8.82 -10.28 -10.01
N LEU A 77 -10.04 -10.31 -10.55
CA LEU A 77 -10.52 -9.27 -11.47
C LEU A 77 -11.15 -8.05 -10.77
N ALA A 78 -11.34 -8.12 -9.44
CA ALA A 78 -11.97 -7.06 -8.66
C ALA A 78 -10.99 -5.91 -8.38
N ILE A 79 -11.51 -4.80 -7.87
CA ILE A 79 -10.72 -3.73 -7.29
C ILE A 79 -10.47 -4.08 -5.83
N ASP A 80 -9.22 -4.33 -5.46
CA ASP A 80 -8.79 -4.49 -4.06
C ASP A 80 -7.99 -3.25 -3.62
N THR A 81 -8.46 -2.56 -2.58
CA THR A 81 -7.91 -1.26 -2.16
C THR A 81 -7.97 -1.03 -0.65
N GLU A 82 -7.42 0.10 -0.19
CA GLU A 82 -7.52 0.60 1.20
C GLU A 82 -7.07 -0.43 2.26
N PRO A 83 -5.85 -0.99 2.15
CA PRO A 83 -5.38 -1.96 3.13
C PRO A 83 -5.21 -1.34 4.52
N PHE A 84 -5.54 -2.11 5.54
CA PHE A 84 -5.33 -1.77 6.94
C PHE A 84 -4.85 -2.98 7.73
N TRP A 85 -3.76 -2.82 8.47
CA TRP A 85 -3.20 -3.90 9.27
C TRP A 85 -3.97 -4.10 10.58
N GLY A 86 -4.29 -5.35 10.88
CA GLY A 86 -4.69 -5.75 12.22
C GLY A 86 -3.57 -5.53 13.24
N LYS A 87 -3.94 -5.41 14.52
CA LYS A 87 -2.98 -5.24 15.62
C LYS A 87 -2.03 -6.42 15.80
N ASP A 88 -2.42 -7.60 15.31
CA ASP A 88 -1.59 -8.81 15.30
C ASP A 88 -0.40 -8.72 14.34
N GLY A 89 -0.40 -7.74 13.42
CA GLY A 89 0.62 -7.57 12.40
C GLY A 89 0.59 -8.63 11.30
N SER A 90 -0.34 -9.58 11.32
CA SER A 90 -0.49 -10.61 10.29
C SER A 90 -1.77 -10.45 9.49
N THR A 91 -2.84 -9.96 10.12
CA THR A 91 -4.12 -9.74 9.47
C THR A 91 -4.07 -8.48 8.60
N LEU A 92 -4.61 -8.57 7.39
CA LEU A 92 -4.92 -7.40 6.55
C LEU A 92 -6.42 -7.31 6.28
N TYR A 93 -7.01 -6.16 6.59
CA TYR A 93 -8.32 -5.76 6.14
C TYR A 93 -8.19 -4.91 4.89
N PHE A 94 -9.14 -4.97 3.97
CA PHE A 94 -9.11 -4.18 2.74
C PHE A 94 -10.52 -4.10 2.14
N THR A 95 -10.74 -3.09 1.30
CA THR A 95 -11.98 -2.93 0.55
C THR A 95 -11.88 -3.72 -0.76
N SER A 96 -12.92 -4.50 -1.09
CA SER A 96 -13.03 -5.20 -2.38
C SER A 96 -14.45 -5.14 -2.94
N ASP A 97 -14.58 -5.01 -4.26
CA ASP A 97 -15.85 -5.10 -4.98
C ASP A 97 -16.14 -6.49 -5.58
N ARG A 98 -15.36 -7.52 -5.22
CA ARG A 98 -15.52 -8.90 -5.73
C ARG A 98 -16.91 -9.53 -5.48
N GLY A 99 -17.67 -8.98 -4.55
CA GLY A 99 -19.06 -9.37 -4.25
C GLY A 99 -20.12 -8.56 -5.00
N GLY A 100 -19.72 -7.70 -5.96
CA GLY A 100 -20.57 -6.83 -6.77
C GLY A 100 -20.67 -5.38 -6.27
N LYS A 101 -20.46 -5.13 -4.98
CA LYS A 101 -20.31 -3.78 -4.39
C LYS A 101 -19.11 -3.76 -3.43
N PRO A 102 -18.49 -2.60 -3.17
CA PRO A 102 -17.40 -2.49 -2.20
C PRO A 102 -17.83 -3.01 -0.81
N GLN A 103 -17.07 -3.95 -0.25
CA GLN A 103 -17.22 -4.51 1.09
C GLN A 103 -15.83 -4.66 1.73
N ILE A 104 -15.79 -4.82 3.05
CA ILE A 104 -14.54 -5.09 3.77
C ILE A 104 -14.28 -6.60 3.78
N TYR A 105 -13.07 -6.98 3.38
CA TYR A 105 -12.54 -8.34 3.42
C TYR A 105 -11.37 -8.40 4.39
N LYS A 106 -11.04 -9.63 4.79
CA LYS A 106 -9.90 -9.96 5.66
C LYS A 106 -9.07 -11.05 4.99
N MET A 107 -7.75 -10.99 5.15
CA MET A 107 -6.81 -12.09 4.89
C MET A 107 -5.83 -12.27 6.04
#